data_AF-A0A519UH59-F1
#
_entry.id   AF-A0A519UH59-F1
#
_cell.length_a   1.000
_cell.length_b   1.000
_cell.length_c   1.000
_cell.angle_alpha   90.00
_cell.angle_beta   90.00
_cell.angle_gamma   90.00
#
_symmetry.space_group_name_H-M   'P 1'
#
loop_
_entity.id
_entity.type
_entity.pdbx_description
1 polymer ?
#
loop_
_entity_poly.entity_id
_entity_poly.type
_entity_poly.pdbx_seq_one_letter_code
_entity_poly.pdbx_strand_id
1 'polypeptide(L)'
;MKSYLRTAGYERLVERADFAAADQNSKWGAHDHVLFDRLLADIPRQRQPFFLTAFTLSSHEPFEIPTAPQFAGTDETALFRNSVQYTDWALGRFLRAARRQPWWQHTLVVVCADHGHTLPGYSGNDAPDKFHIPLVLAGGALRPQARGRVVPTLGSQTDVASTLLRQLGLPSELYRWGRDLLGAIRVPFAYYCYTDGFGVLGPHGLVIVDNVSGWVTTRDPGVPMEQVHRGEAYSQRSMADFAQR
;
A
#
# COMPACT_ATOMS: atom_id res chain seq x y z
N MET A 1 13.19 3.71 -9.62
CA MET A 1 12.41 4.51 -8.65
C MET A 1 12.81 6.00 -8.62
N LYS A 2 14.08 6.35 -8.37
CA LYS A 2 14.54 7.76 -8.23
C LYS A 2 14.11 8.70 -9.38
N SER A 3 14.31 8.30 -10.64
CA SER A 3 13.89 9.12 -11.80
C SER A 3 12.39 9.41 -11.78
N TYR A 4 11.56 8.37 -11.58
CA TYR A 4 10.11 8.52 -11.47
C TYR A 4 9.69 9.49 -10.36
N LEU A 5 10.27 9.37 -9.15
CA LEU A 5 9.94 10.27 -8.03
C LEU A 5 10.33 11.72 -8.33
N ARG A 6 11.47 11.95 -8.97
CA ARG A 6 11.89 13.30 -9.40
C ARG A 6 10.92 13.90 -10.41
N THR A 7 10.51 13.13 -11.42
CA THR A 7 9.52 13.57 -12.40
C THR A 7 8.15 13.82 -11.75
N ALA A 8 7.80 13.06 -10.72
CA ALA A 8 6.58 13.26 -9.93
C ALA A 8 6.65 14.45 -8.95
N GLY A 9 7.73 15.23 -8.95
CA GLY A 9 7.86 16.45 -8.16
C GLY A 9 8.49 16.29 -6.77
N TYR A 10 9.09 15.13 -6.46
CA TYR A 10 9.82 14.99 -5.19
C TYR A 10 11.11 15.82 -5.19
N GLU A 11 11.18 16.80 -4.30
CA GLU A 11 12.30 17.73 -4.19
C GLU A 11 13.48 17.14 -3.42
N ARG A 12 13.23 16.33 -2.40
CA ARG A 12 14.26 15.68 -1.58
C ARG A 12 14.07 14.17 -1.55
N LEU A 13 15.17 13.46 -1.71
CA LEU A 13 15.23 12.01 -1.58
C LEU A 13 16.26 11.69 -0.49
N VAL A 14 15.86 10.82 0.44
CA VAL A 14 16.74 10.22 1.45
C VAL A 14 16.81 8.74 1.08
N GLU A 15 18.01 8.24 0.86
CA GLU A 15 18.27 6.89 0.33
C GLU A 15 19.29 6.15 1.19
N ARG A 16 19.61 4.90 0.81
CA ARG A 16 20.52 4.03 1.56
C ARG A 16 21.86 4.71 1.93
N ALA A 17 22.39 5.57 1.07
CA ALA A 17 23.64 6.30 1.30
C ALA A 17 23.56 7.36 2.44
N ASP A 18 22.35 7.76 2.83
CA ASP A 18 22.11 8.74 3.90
C ASP A 18 22.01 8.11 5.30
N PHE A 19 22.18 6.78 5.40
CA PHE A 19 22.16 6.03 6.65
C PHE A 19 23.54 5.41 6.93
N ALA A 20 23.89 5.25 8.20
CA ALA A 20 25.16 4.61 8.58
C ALA A 20 25.16 3.14 8.16
N ALA A 21 26.32 2.61 7.76
CA ALA A 21 26.42 1.22 7.30
C ALA A 21 26.01 0.20 8.38
N ALA A 22 26.27 0.51 9.66
CA ALA A 22 25.91 -0.36 10.79
C ALA A 22 24.38 -0.45 11.04
N ASP A 23 23.61 0.49 10.49
CA ASP A 23 22.16 0.55 10.64
C ASP A 23 21.41 -0.16 9.50
N GLN A 24 22.16 -0.74 8.56
CA GLN A 24 21.64 -1.36 7.35
C GLN A 24 21.68 -2.87 7.43
N ASN A 25 20.67 -3.53 6.85
CA ASN A 25 20.74 -4.95 6.55
C ASN A 25 21.71 -5.23 5.38
N SER A 26 21.97 -6.50 5.11
CA SER A 26 23.00 -6.89 4.13
C SER A 26 22.66 -6.50 2.68
N LYS A 27 21.37 -6.44 2.33
CA LYS A 27 20.90 -6.37 0.94
C LYS A 27 20.19 -5.07 0.57
N TRP A 28 19.25 -4.61 1.40
CA TRP A 28 18.26 -3.59 1.04
C TRP A 28 18.60 -2.19 1.54
N GLY A 29 18.94 -2.04 2.81
CA GLY A 29 19.22 -0.74 3.40
C GLY A 29 18.87 -0.66 4.88
N ALA A 30 18.60 0.56 5.35
CA ALA A 30 18.37 0.84 6.76
C ALA A 30 17.19 0.02 7.31
N HIS A 31 17.36 -0.49 8.52
CA HIS A 31 16.27 -1.14 9.24
C HIS A 31 15.11 -0.17 9.53
N ASP A 32 13.88 -0.68 9.58
CA ASP A 32 12.68 0.17 9.59
C ASP A 32 12.61 1.10 10.80
N HIS A 33 13.13 0.66 11.94
CA HIS A 33 13.20 1.50 13.14
C HIS A 33 14.10 2.73 12.94
N VAL A 34 15.20 2.58 12.19
CA VAL A 34 16.14 3.66 11.86
C VAL A 34 15.50 4.61 10.85
N LEU A 35 14.81 4.06 9.84
CA LEU A 35 14.02 4.86 8.91
C LEU A 35 13.00 5.73 9.66
N PHE A 36 12.23 5.13 10.57
CA PHE A 36 11.23 5.86 11.33
C PHE A 36 11.81 6.90 12.29
N ASP A 37 12.95 6.62 12.93
CA ASP A 37 13.64 7.61 13.75
C ASP A 37 14.14 8.79 12.90
N ARG A 38 14.62 8.51 11.67
CA ARG A 38 14.96 9.54 10.71
C ARG A 38 13.76 10.38 10.31
N LEU A 39 12.59 9.78 10.09
CA LEU A 39 11.36 10.54 9.80
C LEU A 39 10.98 11.48 10.95
N LEU A 40 11.04 11.01 12.20
CA LEU A 40 10.76 11.85 13.37
C LEU A 40 11.70 13.06 13.46
N ALA A 41 12.97 12.87 13.09
CA ALA A 41 13.95 13.96 13.06
C ALA A 41 13.76 14.92 11.89
N ASP A 42 13.32 14.43 10.73
CA ASP A 42 13.23 15.21 9.50
C ASP A 42 11.91 15.96 9.33
N ILE A 43 10.77 15.43 9.80
CA ILE A 43 9.45 16.08 9.64
C ILE A 43 9.43 17.51 10.21
N PRO A 44 9.94 17.80 11.44
CA PRO A 44 9.96 19.15 11.99
C PRO A 44 10.77 20.16 11.17
N ARG A 45 11.65 19.70 10.28
CA ARG A 45 12.51 20.53 9.43
C ARG A 45 11.91 20.79 8.05
N GLN A 46 10.78 20.18 7.72
CA GLN A 46 10.12 20.39 6.43
C GLN A 46 9.39 21.72 6.40
N ARG A 47 9.40 22.39 5.24
CA ARG A 47 8.52 23.52 4.99
C ARG A 47 7.09 23.01 4.88
N GLN A 48 6.15 23.67 5.56
CA GLN A 48 4.73 23.31 5.49
C GLN A 48 4.03 24.08 4.34
N PRO A 49 3.05 23.47 3.65
CA PRO A 49 2.66 22.06 3.74
C PRO A 49 3.73 21.13 3.15
N PHE A 50 3.80 19.90 3.64
CA PHE A 50 4.71 18.88 3.13
C PHE A 50 3.95 17.64 2.65
N PHE A 51 4.57 16.91 1.73
CA PHE A 51 4.18 15.55 1.35
C PHE A 51 5.41 14.66 1.46
N LEU A 52 5.32 13.61 2.27
CA LEU A 52 6.42 12.70 2.55
C LEU A 52 5.94 11.26 2.37
N THR A 53 6.76 10.45 1.72
CA THR A 53 6.59 8.99 1.64
C THR A 53 7.80 8.29 2.22
N ALA A 54 7.55 7.19 2.92
CA ALA A 54 8.59 6.32 3.46
C ALA A 54 8.29 4.87 3.05
N PHE A 55 9.32 4.16 2.59
CA PHE A 55 9.24 2.75 2.23
C PHE A 55 10.03 1.93 3.23
N THR A 56 9.35 1.01 3.92
CA THR A 56 9.97 0.01 4.79
C THR A 56 10.72 -1.02 3.95
N LEU A 57 11.79 -1.60 4.52
CA LEU A 57 12.67 -2.53 3.81
C LEU A 57 12.98 -3.80 4.61
N SER A 58 12.62 -3.86 5.90
CA SER A 58 13.04 -4.97 6.78
C SER A 58 12.29 -6.27 6.49
N SER A 59 11.11 -6.19 5.88
CA SER A 59 10.28 -7.35 5.50
C SER A 59 10.65 -7.97 4.15
N HIS A 60 11.88 -7.77 3.67
CA HIS A 60 12.41 -8.40 2.46
C HIS A 60 13.46 -9.47 2.79
N GLU A 61 13.61 -10.45 1.89
CA GLU A 61 14.55 -11.55 2.04
C GLU A 61 16.02 -11.06 2.10
N PRO A 62 16.88 -11.61 2.98
CA PRO A 62 16.68 -12.82 3.78
C PRO A 62 15.97 -12.58 5.13
N PHE A 63 15.19 -11.50 5.25
CA PHE A 63 14.35 -11.15 6.41
C PHE A 63 15.15 -10.85 7.67
N GLU A 64 16.28 -10.16 7.50
CA GLU A 64 17.19 -9.79 8.57
C GLU A 64 16.60 -8.70 9.47
N ILE A 65 16.52 -8.99 10.76
CA ILE A 65 16.10 -8.05 11.80
C ILE A 65 17.18 -7.92 12.88
N PRO A 66 17.38 -6.73 13.47
CA PRO A 66 18.41 -6.48 14.48
C PRO A 66 17.92 -6.80 15.91
N THR A 67 16.82 -7.55 16.03
CA THR A 67 16.18 -7.88 17.31
C THR A 67 16.00 -9.38 17.44
N ALA A 68 15.83 -9.86 18.67
CA ALA A 68 15.47 -11.25 18.90
C ALA A 68 14.13 -11.61 18.22
N PRO A 69 14.03 -12.78 17.57
CA PRO A 69 12.78 -13.22 16.94
C PRO A 69 11.69 -13.48 18.01
N GLN A 70 10.44 -13.18 17.66
CA GLN A 70 9.26 -13.47 18.47
C GLN A 70 8.63 -14.82 18.11
N PHE A 71 8.75 -15.26 16.85
CA PHE A 71 8.30 -16.56 16.39
C PHE A 71 9.49 -17.50 16.29
N ALA A 72 9.37 -18.69 16.87
CA ALA A 72 10.38 -19.73 16.77
C ALA A 72 10.48 -20.28 15.35
N GLY A 73 11.67 -20.76 15.00
CA GLY A 73 11.97 -21.33 13.68
C GLY A 73 12.97 -20.50 12.89
N THR A 74 13.62 -21.14 11.93
CA THR A 74 14.58 -20.53 11.01
C THR A 74 14.21 -20.79 9.55
N ASP A 75 13.05 -21.39 9.30
CA ASP A 75 12.50 -21.51 7.95
C ASP A 75 12.03 -20.13 7.45
N GLU A 76 11.84 -20.02 6.14
CA GLU A 76 11.48 -18.78 5.48
C GLU A 76 10.17 -18.17 6.00
N THR A 77 9.19 -19.00 6.37
CA THR A 77 7.92 -18.51 6.93
C THR A 77 8.12 -17.90 8.31
N ALA A 78 8.90 -18.55 9.18
CA ALA A 78 9.24 -18.03 10.49
C ALA A 78 10.04 -16.71 10.37
N LEU A 79 11.03 -16.66 9.47
CA LEU A 79 11.82 -15.46 9.21
C LEU A 79 10.94 -14.31 8.69
N PHE A 80 10.09 -14.57 7.70
CA PHE A 80 9.12 -13.60 7.19
C PHE A 80 8.21 -13.06 8.29
N ARG A 81 7.58 -13.94 9.09
CA ARG A 81 6.69 -13.52 10.20
C ARG A 81 7.41 -12.65 11.22
N ASN A 82 8.66 -12.97 11.55
CA ASN A 82 9.48 -12.16 12.45
C ASN A 82 9.80 -10.79 11.85
N SER A 83 10.10 -10.72 10.55
CA SER A 83 10.36 -9.44 9.88
C SER A 83 9.14 -8.51 9.86
N VAL A 84 7.95 -9.04 9.58
CA VAL A 84 6.69 -8.29 9.59
C VAL A 84 6.36 -7.82 11.02
N GLN A 85 6.53 -8.68 12.02
CA GLN A 85 6.31 -8.31 13.42
C GLN A 85 7.27 -7.21 13.87
N TYR A 86 8.52 -7.26 13.43
CA TYR A 86 9.51 -6.24 13.71
C TYR A 86 9.15 -4.89 13.07
N THR A 87 8.69 -4.89 11.80
CA THR A 87 8.15 -3.69 11.13
C THR A 87 6.95 -3.13 11.88
N ASP A 88 6.02 -3.97 12.35
CA ASP A 88 4.87 -3.55 13.16
C ASP A 88 5.32 -2.88 14.47
N TRP A 89 6.28 -3.47 15.18
CA TRP A 89 6.85 -2.87 16.38
C TRP A 89 7.47 -1.49 16.11
N ALA A 90 8.25 -1.38 15.02
CA ALA A 90 8.91 -0.15 14.61
C ALA A 90 7.89 0.95 14.26
N LEU A 91 6.87 0.61 13.47
CA LEU A 91 5.77 1.51 13.12
C LEU A 91 4.96 1.93 14.36
N GLY A 92 4.68 1.00 15.27
CA GLY A 92 3.99 1.29 16.52
C GLY A 92 4.78 2.27 17.40
N ARG A 93 6.11 2.11 17.47
CA ARG A 93 7.00 3.05 18.17
C ARG A 93 6.96 4.43 17.53
N PHE A 94 7.09 4.49 16.20
CA PHE A 94 6.98 5.72 15.42
C PHE A 94 5.68 6.46 15.72
N LEU A 95 4.53 5.79 15.59
CA LEU A 95 3.22 6.40 15.77
C LEU A 95 3.00 6.91 17.21
N ARG A 96 3.51 6.20 18.22
CA ARG A 96 3.47 6.68 19.62
C ARG A 96 4.29 7.96 19.82
N ALA A 97 5.47 8.04 19.21
CA ALA A 97 6.31 9.24 19.28
C ALA A 97 5.71 10.39 18.45
N ALA A 98 5.26 10.10 17.23
CA ALA A 98 4.63 11.04 16.31
C ALA A 98 3.42 11.74 16.93
N ARG A 99 2.54 11.01 17.63
CA ARG A 99 1.36 11.57 18.33
C ARG A 99 1.68 12.65 19.36
N ARG A 100 2.92 12.70 19.86
CA ARG A 100 3.39 13.70 20.83
C ARG A 100 4.02 14.93 20.16
N GLN A 101 4.19 14.91 18.85
CA GLN A 101 4.82 15.99 18.10
C GLN A 101 3.81 17.09 17.75
N PRO A 102 4.24 18.38 17.72
CA PRO A 102 3.35 19.49 17.37
C PRO A 102 2.71 19.37 15.98
N TRP A 103 3.43 18.81 15.00
CA TRP A 103 2.95 18.64 13.63
C TRP A 103 1.82 17.61 13.49
N TRP A 104 1.63 16.72 14.47
CA TRP A 104 0.62 15.64 14.39
C TRP A 104 -0.80 16.16 14.15
N GLN A 105 -1.16 17.27 14.80
CA GLN A 105 -2.51 17.84 14.71
C GLN A 105 -2.90 18.29 13.30
N HIS A 106 -1.91 18.60 12.47
CA HIS A 106 -2.09 19.12 11.11
C HIS A 106 -1.65 18.12 10.03
N THR A 107 -1.35 16.87 10.42
CA THR A 107 -0.83 15.85 9.50
C THR A 107 -1.85 14.74 9.29
N LEU A 108 -2.06 14.36 8.02
CA LEU A 108 -2.76 13.13 7.64
C LEU A 108 -1.70 12.03 7.50
N VAL A 109 -1.84 10.96 8.28
CA VAL A 109 -0.93 9.81 8.22
C VAL A 109 -1.63 8.69 7.46
N VAL A 110 -0.94 8.13 6.47
CA VAL A 110 -1.45 7.07 5.61
C VAL A 110 -0.52 5.88 5.75
N VAL A 111 -1.04 4.74 6.20
CA VAL A 111 -0.33 3.46 6.22
C VAL A 111 -0.97 2.58 5.16
N CYS A 112 -0.21 2.16 4.18
CA CYS A 112 -0.66 1.32 3.07
C CYS A 112 0.44 0.32 2.75
N ALA A 113 0.11 -0.96 2.58
CA ALA A 113 1.08 -1.88 1.99
C ALA A 113 1.20 -1.62 0.48
N ASP A 114 2.37 -1.89 -0.08
CA ASP A 114 2.63 -1.83 -1.52
C ASP A 114 2.04 -3.05 -2.24
N HIS A 115 2.14 -4.24 -1.66
CA HIS A 115 1.48 -5.47 -2.10
C HIS A 115 1.36 -6.48 -0.94
N GLY A 116 0.66 -7.60 -1.15
CA GLY A 116 0.71 -8.73 -0.22
C GLY A 116 1.81 -9.72 -0.59
N HIS A 117 1.87 -10.86 0.11
CA HIS A 117 2.97 -11.81 -0.01
C HIS A 117 2.42 -13.24 -0.12
N THR A 118 3.18 -14.16 -0.72
CA THR A 118 2.80 -15.58 -0.78
C THR A 118 2.92 -16.27 0.58
N LEU A 119 3.64 -15.68 1.53
CA LEU A 119 3.79 -16.15 2.90
C LEU A 119 2.88 -15.36 3.86
N PRO A 120 2.38 -15.98 4.95
CA PRO A 120 2.35 -17.43 5.19
C PRO A 120 1.24 -18.10 4.38
N GLY A 121 1.50 -19.26 3.78
CA GLY A 121 0.46 -20.06 3.11
C GLY A 121 0.80 -20.55 1.70
N TYR A 122 1.85 -19.98 1.10
CA TYR A 122 2.27 -20.27 -0.27
C TYR A 122 1.14 -20.04 -1.29
N SER A 123 0.38 -18.96 -1.11
CA SER A 123 -0.77 -18.63 -1.98
C SER A 123 -0.33 -18.51 -3.44
N GLY A 124 -1.18 -19.01 -4.33
CA GLY A 124 -0.95 -19.03 -5.77
C GLY A 124 -0.76 -17.64 -6.37
N ASN A 125 -0.28 -17.60 -7.61
CA ASN A 125 0.00 -16.33 -8.28
C ASN A 125 -1.27 -15.48 -8.51
N ASP A 126 -2.43 -16.09 -8.68
CA ASP A 126 -3.72 -15.45 -8.94
C ASP A 126 -4.61 -15.33 -7.69
N ALA A 127 -4.17 -15.90 -6.57
CA ALA A 127 -4.96 -16.04 -5.36
C ALA A 127 -5.37 -14.66 -4.79
N PRO A 128 -6.67 -14.41 -4.53
CA PRO A 128 -7.17 -13.08 -4.15
C PRO A 128 -6.71 -12.63 -2.76
N ASP A 129 -6.45 -13.57 -1.86
CA ASP A 129 -6.03 -13.32 -0.47
C ASP A 129 -4.72 -12.54 -0.39
N LYS A 130 -3.75 -12.82 -1.27
CA LYS A 130 -2.48 -12.08 -1.32
C LYS A 130 -2.60 -10.65 -1.88
N PHE A 131 -3.76 -10.26 -2.40
CA PHE A 131 -4.03 -8.89 -2.84
C PHE A 131 -4.82 -8.08 -1.80
N HIS A 132 -5.25 -8.72 -0.71
CA HIS A 132 -5.90 -8.01 0.38
C HIS A 132 -4.84 -7.37 1.29
N ILE A 133 -4.71 -6.05 1.17
CA ILE A 133 -3.70 -5.26 1.87
C ILE A 133 -4.31 -4.21 2.79
N PRO A 134 -3.61 -3.83 3.89
CA PRO A 134 -4.10 -2.81 4.80
C PRO A 134 -4.01 -1.41 4.19
N LEU A 135 -5.06 -0.61 4.41
CA LEU A 135 -5.06 0.85 4.25
C LEU A 135 -5.62 1.48 5.53
N VAL A 136 -4.79 2.25 6.24
CA VAL A 136 -5.17 2.95 7.46
C VAL A 136 -4.93 4.44 7.30
N LEU A 137 -5.98 5.23 7.53
CA LEU A 137 -5.91 6.68 7.59
C LEU A 137 -5.95 7.14 9.05
N ALA A 138 -4.97 7.94 9.46
CA ALA A 138 -4.78 8.42 10.82
C ALA A 138 -4.28 9.87 10.84
N GLY A 139 -3.83 10.35 12.00
CA GLY A 139 -3.33 11.72 12.15
C GLY A 139 -4.41 12.73 12.54
N GLY A 140 -3.97 13.91 13.00
CA GLY A 140 -4.88 14.97 13.46
C GLY A 140 -5.67 15.64 12.35
N ALA A 141 -5.16 15.61 11.11
CA ALA A 141 -5.87 16.15 9.94
C ALA A 141 -6.97 15.23 9.41
N LEU A 142 -7.13 14.00 9.95
CA LEU A 142 -8.23 13.12 9.56
C LEU A 142 -9.58 13.76 9.95
N ARG A 143 -10.47 13.97 8.98
CA ARG A 143 -11.80 14.54 9.18
C ARG A 143 -12.58 13.78 10.27
N PRO A 144 -13.29 14.47 11.19
CA PRO A 144 -14.02 13.81 12.27
C PRO A 144 -14.95 12.67 11.82
N GLN A 145 -15.62 12.83 10.68
CA GLN A 145 -16.56 11.86 10.11
C GLN A 145 -15.88 10.58 9.59
N ALA A 146 -14.54 10.57 9.46
CA ALA A 146 -13.75 9.40 9.07
C ALA A 146 -13.13 8.69 10.28
N ARG A 147 -13.09 9.31 11.46
CA ARG A 147 -12.43 8.76 12.66
C ARG A 147 -13.22 7.59 13.24
N GLY A 148 -12.51 6.58 13.74
CA GLY A 148 -13.11 5.44 14.43
C GLY A 148 -13.96 4.53 13.54
N ARG A 149 -13.81 4.61 12.21
CA ARG A 149 -14.57 3.82 11.25
C ARG A 149 -13.74 2.67 10.71
N VAL A 150 -14.41 1.54 10.49
CA VAL A 150 -13.99 0.48 9.57
C VAL A 150 -14.80 0.66 8.30
N VAL A 151 -14.14 0.76 7.15
CA VAL A 151 -14.79 0.93 5.85
C VAL A 151 -14.80 -0.44 5.16
N PRO A 152 -15.97 -1.10 5.02
CA PRO A 152 -16.06 -2.43 4.39
C PRO A 152 -16.12 -2.35 2.85
N THR A 153 -16.11 -1.14 2.29
CA THR A 153 -16.24 -0.90 0.85
C THR A 153 -15.04 -1.48 0.11
N LEU A 154 -15.29 -2.32 -0.91
CA LEU A 154 -14.26 -2.83 -1.81
C LEU A 154 -13.59 -1.68 -2.57
N GLY A 155 -12.26 -1.69 -2.60
CA GLY A 155 -11.44 -0.71 -3.29
C GLY A 155 -10.08 -1.29 -3.69
N SER A 156 -9.35 -0.52 -4.49
CA SER A 156 -8.00 -0.83 -4.95
C SER A 156 -7.04 0.30 -4.57
N GLN A 157 -5.73 0.09 -4.67
CA GLN A 157 -4.74 1.15 -4.43
C GLN A 157 -4.92 2.37 -5.36
N THR A 158 -5.53 2.19 -6.53
CA THR A 158 -5.89 3.28 -7.45
C THR A 158 -6.90 4.27 -6.85
N ASP A 159 -7.67 3.87 -5.84
CA ASP A 159 -8.63 4.72 -5.12
C ASP A 159 -7.96 5.60 -4.05
N VAL A 160 -6.72 5.29 -3.64
CA VAL A 160 -6.04 5.97 -2.53
C VAL A 160 -5.88 7.46 -2.81
N ALA A 161 -5.35 7.83 -3.98
CA ALA A 161 -5.10 9.24 -4.29
C ALA A 161 -6.40 10.08 -4.27
N SER A 162 -7.47 9.61 -4.92
CA SER A 162 -8.78 10.28 -4.90
C SER A 162 -9.33 10.38 -3.47
N THR A 163 -9.22 9.32 -2.67
CA THR A 163 -9.66 9.31 -1.27
C THR A 163 -8.91 10.36 -0.44
N LEU A 164 -7.58 10.46 -0.58
CA LEU A 164 -6.77 11.42 0.17
C LEU A 164 -7.03 12.86 -0.27
N LEU A 165 -7.14 13.12 -1.57
CA LEU A 165 -7.43 14.47 -2.08
C LEU A 165 -8.81 14.94 -1.61
N ARG A 166 -9.84 14.09 -1.72
CA ARG A 166 -11.17 14.41 -1.20
C ARG A 166 -11.19 14.53 0.32
N GLN A 167 -10.38 13.77 1.04
CA GLN A 167 -10.18 13.92 2.49
C GLN A 167 -9.67 15.30 2.86
N LEU A 168 -8.77 15.86 2.06
CA LEU A 168 -8.16 17.17 2.24
C LEU A 168 -8.95 18.33 1.62
N GLY A 169 -10.08 18.04 0.96
CA GLY A 169 -10.87 19.06 0.25
C GLY A 169 -10.21 19.57 -1.04
N LEU A 170 -9.32 18.77 -1.62
CA LEU A 170 -8.60 19.07 -2.85
C LEU A 170 -9.27 18.45 -4.09
N PRO A 171 -9.07 19.04 -5.29
CA PRO A 171 -9.54 18.47 -6.55
C PRO A 171 -8.91 17.09 -6.81
N SER A 172 -9.67 16.16 -7.40
CA SER A 172 -9.24 14.77 -7.63
C SER A 172 -9.42 14.30 -9.09
N GLU A 173 -9.68 15.21 -10.02
CA GLU A 173 -10.09 14.93 -11.41
C GLU A 173 -8.97 14.27 -12.22
N LEU A 174 -7.71 14.56 -11.88
CA LEU A 174 -6.54 13.91 -12.49
C LEU A 174 -6.50 12.41 -12.22
N TYR A 175 -7.13 11.95 -11.14
CA TYR A 175 -7.21 10.54 -10.74
C TYR A 175 -8.52 9.91 -11.18
N ARG A 176 -8.79 9.95 -12.49
CA ARG A 176 -10.04 9.47 -13.12
C ARG A 176 -10.41 8.00 -12.83
N TRP A 177 -9.42 7.20 -12.43
CA TRP A 177 -9.57 5.79 -12.07
C TRP A 177 -9.89 5.59 -10.58
N GLY A 178 -9.66 6.59 -9.74
CA GLY A 178 -9.79 6.49 -8.30
C GLY A 178 -11.13 6.99 -7.79
N ARG A 179 -11.71 6.25 -6.85
CA ARG A 179 -12.94 6.58 -6.13
C ARG A 179 -12.61 7.04 -4.71
N ASP A 180 -13.53 7.74 -4.09
CA ASP A 180 -13.42 8.13 -2.68
C ASP A 180 -13.99 7.02 -1.78
N LEU A 181 -13.09 6.27 -1.14
CA LEU A 181 -13.44 5.16 -0.25
C LEU A 181 -14.13 5.62 1.04
N LEU A 182 -14.00 6.90 1.42
CA LEU A 182 -14.67 7.45 2.60
C LEU A 182 -16.11 7.89 2.30
N GLY A 183 -16.45 8.05 1.02
CA GLY A 183 -17.77 8.41 0.51
C GLY A 183 -18.62 7.22 0.06
N ALA A 184 -19.79 7.52 -0.49
CA ALA A 184 -20.67 6.51 -1.07
C ALA A 184 -20.16 6.11 -2.47
N ILE A 185 -19.96 4.81 -2.68
CA ILE A 185 -19.58 4.25 -3.97
C ILE A 185 -20.76 3.42 -4.51
N ARG A 186 -21.27 3.82 -5.67
CA ARG A 186 -22.44 3.17 -6.30
C ARG A 186 -22.16 1.71 -6.68
N VAL A 187 -20.97 1.42 -7.19
CA VAL A 187 -20.54 0.06 -7.54
C VAL A 187 -19.15 -0.19 -6.98
N PRO A 188 -19.04 -0.74 -5.75
CA PRO A 188 -17.76 -1.06 -5.16
C PRO A 188 -17.16 -2.28 -5.85
N PHE A 189 -15.86 -2.24 -6.11
CA PHE A 189 -15.11 -3.37 -6.66
C PHE A 189 -13.63 -3.20 -6.33
N ALA A 190 -12.91 -4.30 -6.22
CA ALA A 190 -11.45 -4.32 -6.18
C ALA A 190 -10.94 -5.02 -7.43
N TYR A 191 -10.06 -4.34 -8.16
CA TYR A 191 -9.31 -4.89 -9.29
C TYR A 191 -7.87 -5.16 -8.83
N TYR A 192 -7.33 -6.32 -9.20
CA TYR A 192 -5.92 -6.68 -8.98
C TYR A 192 -5.33 -7.33 -10.23
N CYS A 193 -4.03 -7.12 -10.45
CA CYS A 193 -3.27 -7.80 -11.52
C CYS A 193 -2.32 -8.82 -10.91
N TYR A 194 -2.14 -9.93 -11.61
CA TYR A 194 -1.05 -10.88 -11.38
C TYR A 194 -0.31 -11.13 -12.69
N THR A 195 0.82 -11.86 -12.64
CA THR A 195 1.52 -12.22 -13.88
C THR A 195 0.56 -12.95 -14.80
N ASP A 196 0.40 -12.44 -16.02
CA ASP A 196 -0.46 -13.02 -17.05
C ASP A 196 -1.98 -12.93 -16.83
N GLY A 197 -2.47 -12.17 -15.84
CA GLY A 197 -3.92 -12.09 -15.63
C GLY A 197 -4.39 -10.98 -14.70
N PHE A 198 -5.70 -10.96 -14.45
CA PHE A 198 -6.32 -10.05 -13.50
C PHE A 198 -7.46 -10.72 -12.74
N GLY A 199 -7.81 -10.15 -11.59
CA GLY A 199 -9.02 -10.49 -10.86
C GLY A 199 -9.87 -9.26 -10.54
N VAL A 200 -11.17 -9.48 -10.45
CA VAL A 200 -12.16 -8.49 -10.02
C VAL A 200 -13.03 -9.09 -8.94
N LEU A 201 -12.95 -8.52 -7.74
CA LEU A 201 -13.89 -8.78 -6.66
C LEU A 201 -14.96 -7.68 -6.67
N GLY A 202 -16.21 -8.05 -6.89
CA GLY A 202 -17.35 -7.15 -6.92
C GLY A 202 -18.46 -7.57 -5.94
N PRO A 203 -19.62 -6.91 -5.96
CA PRO A 203 -20.73 -7.21 -5.04
C PRO A 203 -21.31 -8.62 -5.22
N HIS A 204 -21.09 -9.24 -6.39
CA HIS A 204 -21.61 -10.56 -6.74
C HIS A 204 -20.60 -11.70 -6.54
N GLY A 205 -19.36 -11.38 -6.13
CA GLY A 205 -18.28 -12.37 -5.96
C GLY A 205 -17.05 -12.07 -6.83
N LEU A 206 -16.15 -13.05 -6.89
CA LEU A 206 -14.86 -13.00 -7.54
C LEU A 206 -14.93 -13.49 -8.99
N VAL A 207 -14.14 -12.86 -9.85
CA VAL A 207 -13.75 -13.41 -11.14
C VAL A 207 -12.25 -13.25 -11.37
N ILE A 208 -11.62 -14.27 -11.96
CA ILE A 208 -10.20 -14.30 -12.33
C ILE A 208 -10.10 -14.68 -13.80
N VAL A 209 -9.29 -13.94 -14.54
CA VAL A 209 -9.06 -14.12 -15.98
C VAL A 209 -7.58 -14.27 -16.25
N ASP A 210 -7.24 -15.34 -16.96
CA ASP A 210 -5.89 -15.59 -17.47
C ASP A 210 -5.78 -15.08 -18.91
N ASN A 211 -4.94 -14.07 -19.11
CA ASN A 211 -4.78 -13.39 -20.41
C ASN A 211 -4.03 -14.26 -21.43
N VAL A 212 -3.21 -15.20 -20.99
CA VAL A 212 -2.45 -16.09 -21.90
C VAL A 212 -3.40 -17.06 -22.60
N SER A 213 -4.29 -17.67 -21.83
CA SER A 213 -5.25 -18.64 -22.35
C SER A 213 -6.54 -17.97 -22.84
N GLY A 214 -6.82 -16.74 -22.38
CA GLY A 214 -8.03 -15.99 -22.70
C GLY A 214 -9.28 -16.48 -21.94
N TRP A 215 -9.12 -17.36 -20.96
CA TRP A 215 -10.24 -17.96 -20.23
C TRP A 215 -10.46 -17.32 -18.86
N VAL A 216 -11.72 -17.34 -18.45
CA VAL A 216 -12.13 -17.10 -17.07
C VAL A 216 -11.78 -18.35 -16.26
N THR A 217 -10.74 -18.28 -15.43
CA THR A 217 -10.24 -19.42 -14.64
C THR A 217 -11.03 -19.63 -13.36
N THR A 218 -11.53 -18.54 -12.76
CA THR A 218 -12.41 -18.59 -11.59
C THR A 218 -13.57 -17.63 -11.79
N ARG A 219 -14.79 -18.06 -11.46
CA ARG A 219 -15.98 -17.19 -11.44
C ARG A 219 -16.95 -17.73 -10.40
N ASP A 220 -17.20 -16.94 -9.36
CA ASP A 220 -18.15 -17.33 -8.33
C ASP A 220 -19.58 -17.48 -8.90
N PRO A 221 -20.40 -18.38 -8.36
CA PRO A 221 -21.80 -18.50 -8.74
C PRO A 221 -22.54 -17.16 -8.61
N GLY A 222 -23.19 -16.72 -9.68
CA GLY A 222 -23.97 -15.47 -9.70
C GLY A 222 -23.19 -14.22 -10.14
N VAL A 223 -21.87 -14.29 -10.34
CA VAL A 223 -21.12 -13.18 -10.94
C VAL A 223 -21.57 -12.98 -12.39
N PRO A 224 -22.04 -11.80 -12.81
CA PRO A 224 -22.48 -11.57 -14.19
C PRO A 224 -21.30 -11.40 -15.17
N MET A 225 -21.51 -11.68 -16.45
CA MET A 225 -20.50 -11.43 -17.50
C MET A 225 -20.09 -9.95 -17.60
N GLU A 226 -20.96 -9.03 -17.19
CA GLU A 226 -20.63 -7.61 -17.11
C GLU A 226 -19.40 -7.35 -16.21
N GLN A 227 -19.22 -8.11 -15.13
CA GLN A 227 -18.05 -7.96 -14.26
C GLN A 227 -16.76 -8.42 -14.96
N VAL A 228 -16.84 -9.46 -15.79
CA VAL A 228 -15.72 -9.92 -16.64
C VAL A 228 -15.33 -8.81 -17.61
N HIS A 229 -16.29 -8.34 -18.40
CA HIS A 229 -16.05 -7.28 -19.40
C HIS A 229 -15.55 -5.98 -18.76
N ARG A 230 -15.98 -5.70 -17.53
CA ARG A 230 -15.46 -4.55 -16.76
C ARG A 230 -13.98 -4.70 -16.43
N GLY A 231 -13.55 -5.89 -16.01
CA GLY A 231 -12.13 -6.18 -15.76
C GLY A 231 -11.29 -6.07 -17.04
N GLU A 232 -11.77 -6.65 -18.14
CA GLU A 232 -11.13 -6.54 -19.46
C GLU A 232 -11.01 -5.08 -19.92
N ALA A 233 -12.10 -4.32 -19.83
CA ALA A 233 -12.10 -2.91 -20.18
C ALA A 233 -11.17 -2.08 -19.28
N TYR A 234 -11.12 -2.38 -17.97
CA TYR A 234 -10.22 -1.72 -17.03
C TYR A 234 -8.75 -1.97 -17.42
N SER A 235 -8.39 -3.24 -17.68
CA SER A 235 -7.05 -3.62 -18.15
C SER A 235 -6.68 -2.91 -19.44
N GLN A 236 -7.51 -3.04 -20.49
CA GLN A 236 -7.26 -2.43 -21.81
C GLN A 236 -7.11 -0.92 -21.75
N ARG A 237 -8.01 -0.24 -21.03
CA ARG A 237 -8.01 1.23 -20.96
C ARG A 237 -6.87 1.77 -20.10
N SER A 238 -6.48 1.07 -19.03
CA SER A 238 -5.32 1.46 -18.23
C SER A 238 -4.02 1.36 -19.05
N MET A 239 -3.86 0.31 -19.85
CA MET A 239 -2.72 0.16 -20.76
C MET A 239 -2.73 1.19 -21.88
N ALA A 240 -3.90 1.48 -22.47
CA ALA A 240 -4.03 2.50 -23.50
C ALA A 240 -3.68 3.91 -22.99
N ASP A 241 -4.04 4.24 -21.74
CA ASP A 241 -3.64 5.50 -21.10
C ASP A 241 -2.12 5.57 -20.90
N PHE A 242 -1.51 4.48 -20.44
CA PHE A 242 -0.06 4.41 -20.27
C PHE A 242 0.68 4.59 -21.60
N ALA A 243 0.21 3.94 -22.67
CA ALA A 243 0.85 4.02 -23.99
C ALA A 243 0.73 5.38 -24.68
N GLN A 244 -0.14 6.28 -24.19
CA GLN A 244 -0.34 7.62 -24.74
C GLN A 244 0.48 8.72 -24.06
N ARG A 245 1.23 8.38 -23.00
CA ARG A 245 2.06 9.31 -22.22
C ARG A 245 3.54 9.15 -22.54
#